data_AF-X1JR14-F1
#
_entry.id   AF-X1JR14-F1
#
_cell.length_a   1.000
_cell.length_b   1.000
_cell.length_c   1.000
_cell.angle_alpha   90.00
_cell.angle_beta   90.00
_cell.angle_gamma   90.00
#
_symmetry.space_group_name_H-M   'P 1'
#
loop_
_entity.id
_entity.type
_entity.pdbx_description
1 polymer ?
#
loop_
_entity_poly.entity_id
_entity_poly.type
_entity_poly.pdbx_seq_one_letter_code
_entity_poly.pdbx_strand_id
1 'polypeptide(L)'
;MPSNEELYTEQIANLLREKIEDGRAVSKLTSQLYKGAVEGLELDVSFEDWFDKRLKYQFVWLGKDDYTKALVRALWLAPVFAGTDFGGSRQRDMGQVWTDTTRGFLGEIALSKFLIEKFNIDTKLDTSRGDLTQYLPTNIAEIRTPNDNWSYYFPIREKFTFP
;
A
#
# COMPACT_ATOMS: atom_id res chain seq x y z
N MET A 1 24.58 -28.20 8.21
CA MET A 1 23.23 -27.70 8.55
C MET A 1 23.19 -26.24 8.13
N PRO A 2 22.13 -25.77 7.47
CA PRO A 2 22.02 -24.36 7.10
C PRO A 2 22.02 -23.48 8.35
N SER A 3 22.53 -22.25 8.23
CA SER A 3 22.44 -21.28 9.33
C SER A 3 20.99 -20.84 9.54
N ASN A 4 20.65 -20.32 10.73
CA ASN A 4 19.31 -19.77 10.98
C ASN A 4 18.96 -18.65 10.00
N GLU A 5 19.94 -17.83 9.62
CA GLU A 5 19.78 -16.78 8.61
C GLU A 5 19.44 -17.33 7.23
N GLU A 6 20.11 -18.41 6.79
CA GLU A 6 19.79 -19.07 5.51
C GLU A 6 18.36 -19.61 5.49
N LEU A 7 17.90 -20.18 6.61
CA LEU A 7 16.52 -20.67 6.73
C LEU A 7 15.51 -19.51 6.66
N TYR A 8 15.77 -18.42 7.39
CA TYR A 8 14.88 -17.25 7.47
C TYR A 8 14.78 -16.53 6.13
N THR A 9 15.91 -16.30 5.47
CA THR A 9 15.95 -15.66 4.16
C THR A 9 15.27 -16.51 3.09
N GLU A 10 15.37 -17.83 3.15
CA GLU A 10 14.66 -18.69 2.21
C GLU A 10 13.13 -18.67 2.41
N GLN A 11 12.65 -18.59 3.67
CA GLN A 11 11.22 -18.41 3.93
C GLN A 11 10.69 -17.07 3.39
N ILE A 12 11.43 -15.99 3.61
CA ILE A 12 11.09 -14.66 3.05
C ILE A 12 11.11 -14.72 1.51
N ALA A 13 12.11 -15.34 0.91
CA ALA A 13 12.20 -15.48 -0.53
C ALA A 13 11.02 -16.25 -1.11
N ASN A 14 10.57 -17.32 -0.43
CA ASN A 14 9.40 -18.09 -0.84
C ASN A 14 8.11 -17.26 -0.83
N LEU A 15 7.89 -16.43 0.19
CA LEU A 15 6.78 -15.48 0.21
C LEU A 15 6.83 -14.52 -1.00
N LEU A 16 8.02 -13.98 -1.31
CA LEU A 16 8.17 -13.04 -2.42
C LEU A 16 7.95 -13.68 -3.80
N ARG A 17 8.37 -14.94 -3.97
CA ARG A 17 8.19 -15.71 -5.22
C ARG A 17 6.72 -15.99 -5.53
N GLU A 18 5.79 -15.83 -4.59
CA GLU A 18 4.36 -15.96 -4.86
C GLU A 18 3.86 -14.98 -5.93
N LYS A 19 4.50 -13.79 -6.05
CA LYS A 19 4.09 -12.72 -6.97
C LYS A 19 5.24 -12.08 -7.76
N ILE A 20 6.50 -12.33 -7.40
CA ILE A 20 7.67 -11.75 -8.07
C ILE A 20 8.41 -12.83 -8.85
N GLU A 21 8.40 -12.70 -10.18
CA GLU A 21 9.06 -13.64 -11.10
C GLU A 21 10.58 -13.37 -11.24
N ASP A 22 11.03 -12.12 -11.08
CA ASP A 22 12.45 -11.77 -11.19
C ASP A 22 13.23 -12.25 -9.96
N GLY A 23 13.97 -13.36 -10.12
CA GLY A 23 14.80 -13.94 -9.08
C GLY A 23 15.86 -12.99 -8.50
N ARG A 24 16.36 -12.02 -9.28
CA ARG A 24 17.29 -11.00 -8.76
C ARG A 24 16.57 -10.01 -7.85
N ALA A 25 15.35 -9.61 -8.22
CA ALA A 25 14.52 -8.76 -7.38
C ALA A 25 14.16 -9.48 -6.08
N VAL A 26 13.76 -10.76 -6.14
CA VAL A 26 13.51 -11.60 -4.95
C VAL A 26 14.72 -11.63 -4.03
N SER A 27 15.91 -11.93 -4.56
CA SER A 27 17.13 -12.00 -3.75
C SER A 27 17.45 -10.67 -3.06
N LYS A 28 17.37 -9.55 -3.81
CA LYS A 28 17.62 -8.21 -3.27
C LYS A 28 16.60 -7.83 -2.18
N LEU A 29 15.31 -8.02 -2.45
CA LEU A 29 14.24 -7.66 -1.52
C LEU A 29 14.26 -8.55 -0.27
N THR A 30 14.60 -9.84 -0.41
CA THR A 30 14.80 -10.75 0.73
C THR A 30 15.88 -10.22 1.66
N SER A 31 17.04 -9.86 1.11
CA SER A 31 18.14 -9.28 1.89
C SER A 31 17.72 -7.97 2.58
N GLN A 32 16.99 -7.11 1.88
CA GLN A 32 16.50 -5.84 2.44
C GLN A 32 15.48 -6.05 3.57
N LEU A 33 14.53 -6.98 3.41
CA LEU A 33 13.53 -7.31 4.44
C LEU A 33 14.18 -7.91 5.68
N TYR A 34 15.04 -8.92 5.51
CA TYR A 34 15.71 -9.55 6.64
C TYR A 34 16.61 -8.56 7.40
N LYS A 35 17.42 -7.78 6.66
CA LYS A 35 18.26 -6.74 7.26
C LYS A 35 17.43 -5.69 7.99
N GLY A 36 16.33 -5.24 7.38
CA GLY A 36 15.40 -4.29 7.99
C GLY A 36 14.78 -4.82 9.29
N ALA A 37 14.39 -6.10 9.32
CA ALA A 37 13.85 -6.74 10.52
C ALA A 37 14.89 -6.82 11.66
N VAL A 38 16.15 -7.13 11.33
CA VAL A 38 17.26 -7.15 12.30
C VAL A 38 17.55 -5.73 12.83
N GLU A 39 17.74 -4.77 11.93
CA GLU A 39 18.07 -3.37 12.28
C GLU A 39 16.91 -2.68 13.01
N GLY A 40 15.67 -3.03 12.66
CA GLY A 40 14.45 -2.58 13.32
C GLY A 40 14.13 -3.29 14.63
N LEU A 41 14.96 -4.26 15.05
CA LEU A 41 14.77 -5.06 16.26
C LEU A 41 13.42 -5.80 16.30
N GLU A 42 12.89 -6.17 15.13
CA GLU A 42 11.60 -6.86 15.01
C GLU A 42 11.68 -8.37 15.28
N LEU A 43 12.90 -8.92 15.34
CA LEU A 43 13.21 -10.32 15.65
C LEU A 43 13.48 -10.54 17.15
N ASP A 44 12.88 -9.72 18.00
CA ASP A 44 12.84 -9.90 19.46
C ASP A 44 11.93 -11.07 19.89
N VAL A 45 11.09 -11.53 18.97
CA VAL A 45 10.24 -12.72 19.05
C VAL A 45 10.82 -13.86 18.19
N SER A 46 10.20 -15.04 18.21
CA SER A 46 10.60 -16.11 17.28
C SER A 46 10.41 -15.66 15.83
N PHE A 47 11.26 -16.18 14.93
CA PHE A 47 11.15 -15.85 13.51
C PHE A 47 9.77 -16.22 12.96
N GLU A 48 9.22 -17.36 13.37
CA GLU A 48 7.88 -17.81 12.95
C GLU A 48 6.80 -16.82 13.38
N ASP A 49 6.86 -16.32 14.62
CA ASP A 49 5.90 -15.33 15.10
C ASP A 49 6.04 -14.00 14.37
N TRP A 50 7.28 -13.53 14.13
CA TRP A 50 7.52 -12.34 13.32
C TRP A 50 7.00 -12.55 11.89
N PHE A 51 7.34 -13.65 11.26
CA PHE A 51 7.05 -13.93 9.86
C PHE A 51 5.54 -14.03 9.61
N ASP A 52 4.82 -14.80 10.43
CA ASP A 52 3.39 -15.04 10.23
C ASP A 52 2.52 -13.92 10.82
N LYS A 53 2.83 -13.43 12.03
CA LYS A 53 1.96 -12.48 12.76
C LYS A 53 2.32 -11.02 12.50
N ARG A 54 3.55 -10.71 12.06
CA ARG A 54 3.96 -9.33 11.74
C ARG A 54 4.10 -9.15 10.23
N LEU A 55 5.07 -9.80 9.59
CA LEU A 55 5.36 -9.58 8.17
C LEU A 55 4.18 -9.94 7.27
N LYS A 56 3.76 -11.22 7.24
CA LYS A 56 2.66 -11.67 6.37
C LYS A 56 1.33 -11.03 6.71
N TYR A 57 1.09 -10.74 7.99
CA TYR A 57 -0.14 -10.06 8.41
C TYR A 57 -0.24 -8.66 7.79
N GLN A 58 0.85 -7.89 7.77
CA GLN A 58 0.87 -6.52 7.24
C GLN A 58 1.11 -6.44 5.73
N PHE A 59 1.47 -7.56 5.09
CA PHE A 59 1.81 -7.60 3.68
C PHE A 59 0.57 -7.42 2.78
N VAL A 60 0.66 -6.52 1.80
CA VAL A 60 -0.39 -6.29 0.81
C VAL A 60 0.21 -6.31 -0.60
N TRP A 61 -0.36 -7.14 -1.47
CA TRP A 61 0.06 -7.23 -2.86
C TRP A 61 -0.70 -6.23 -3.75
N LEU A 62 0.07 -5.33 -4.37
CA LEU A 62 -0.42 -4.45 -5.44
C LEU A 62 0.05 -5.00 -6.79
N GLY A 63 -0.90 -5.25 -7.69
CA GLY A 63 -0.67 -5.75 -9.02
C GLY A 63 -0.84 -4.68 -10.10
N LYS A 64 -0.66 -5.10 -11.36
CA LYS A 64 -0.77 -4.22 -12.53
C LYS A 64 -2.08 -3.43 -12.58
N ASP A 65 -3.19 -4.05 -12.21
CA ASP A 65 -4.51 -3.39 -12.21
C ASP A 65 -4.58 -2.26 -11.17
N ASP A 66 -4.03 -2.45 -9.97
CA ASP A 66 -3.97 -1.43 -8.93
C ASP A 66 -3.14 -0.23 -9.38
N TYR A 67 -1.97 -0.50 -9.97
CA TYR A 67 -1.13 0.53 -10.59
C TYR A 67 -1.84 1.26 -11.72
N THR A 68 -2.57 0.53 -12.57
CA THR A 68 -3.33 1.13 -13.67
C THR A 68 -4.41 2.07 -13.12
N LYS A 69 -5.18 1.64 -12.12
CA LYS A 69 -6.20 2.46 -11.45
C LYS A 69 -5.59 3.72 -10.85
N ALA A 70 -4.49 3.59 -10.11
CA ALA A 70 -3.81 4.73 -9.48
C ALA A 70 -3.26 5.72 -10.52
N LEU A 71 -2.57 5.23 -11.56
CA LEU A 71 -2.00 6.07 -12.62
C LEU A 71 -3.07 6.83 -13.42
N VAL A 72 -4.16 6.16 -13.78
CA VAL A 72 -5.28 6.78 -14.52
C VAL A 72 -5.97 7.85 -13.66
N ARG A 73 -6.21 7.56 -12.36
CA ARG A 73 -6.77 8.55 -11.44
C ARG A 73 -5.86 9.77 -11.28
N ALA A 74 -4.57 9.54 -11.08
CA ALA A 74 -3.59 10.61 -10.94
C ALA A 74 -3.47 11.47 -12.21
N LEU A 75 -3.51 10.84 -13.39
CA LEU A 75 -3.50 11.55 -14.66
C LEU A 75 -4.75 12.41 -14.84
N TRP A 76 -5.90 11.97 -14.30
CA TRP A 76 -7.15 12.72 -14.39
C TRP A 76 -7.16 14.02 -13.56
N LEU A 77 -6.30 14.10 -12.54
CA LEU A 77 -6.09 15.29 -11.71
C LEU A 77 -4.95 16.20 -12.24
N ALA A 78 -4.12 15.69 -13.14
CA ALA A 78 -3.03 16.43 -13.78
C ALA A 78 -3.45 17.67 -14.64
N PRO A 79 -4.65 17.78 -15.24
CA PRO A 79 -4.99 18.91 -16.15
C PRO A 79 -5.04 20.29 -15.48
N VAL A 80 -5.03 20.36 -14.15
CA VAL A 80 -4.97 21.63 -13.42
C VAL A 80 -3.54 22.21 -13.36
N PHE A 81 -2.51 21.44 -13.75
CA PHE A 81 -1.13 21.76 -13.37
C PHE A 81 -0.26 22.50 -14.40
N ALA A 82 -0.62 22.56 -15.69
CA ALA A 82 0.04 23.47 -16.64
C ALA A 82 -0.65 23.49 -18.01
N GLY A 83 -0.91 24.68 -18.55
CA GLY A 83 -1.08 24.84 -19.99
C GLY A 83 0.16 24.29 -20.70
N THR A 84 -0.05 23.39 -21.66
CA THR A 84 0.97 22.66 -22.41
C THR A 84 2.05 23.57 -22.98
N ASP A 85 3.20 23.58 -22.33
CA ASP A 85 4.47 24.05 -22.90
C ASP A 85 5.48 22.91 -22.74
N PHE A 86 5.85 22.29 -23.85
CA PHE A 86 6.71 21.11 -23.86
C PHE A 86 8.18 21.55 -23.91
N GLY A 87 8.93 21.33 -22.82
CA GLY A 87 10.40 21.53 -22.78
C GLY A 87 11.00 22.26 -21.56
N GLY A 88 10.18 22.77 -20.63
CA GLY A 88 10.65 23.58 -19.49
C GLY A 88 10.72 22.86 -18.13
N SER A 89 11.23 23.53 -17.10
CA SER A 89 11.25 23.07 -15.69
C SER A 89 9.88 22.59 -15.18
N ARG A 90 8.80 23.19 -15.69
CA ARG A 90 7.40 22.85 -15.38
C ARG A 90 7.01 21.41 -15.70
N GLN A 91 7.71 20.72 -16.61
CA GLN A 91 7.47 19.30 -16.89
C GLN A 91 8.00 18.37 -15.78
N ARG A 92 9.10 18.76 -15.13
CA ARG A 92 9.59 18.02 -13.95
C ARG A 92 8.59 18.12 -12.81
N ASP A 93 7.99 19.29 -12.65
CA ASP A 93 6.95 19.54 -11.65
C ASP A 93 5.70 18.70 -11.94
N MET A 94 5.26 18.62 -13.20
CA MET A 94 4.14 17.75 -13.61
C MET A 94 4.44 16.27 -13.35
N GLY A 95 5.62 15.79 -13.74
CA GLY A 95 6.03 14.41 -13.52
C GLY A 95 6.07 14.06 -12.03
N GLN A 96 6.63 14.94 -11.21
CA GLN A 96 6.66 14.80 -9.76
C GLN A 96 5.26 14.74 -9.16
N VAL A 97 4.41 15.73 -9.46
CA VAL A 97 3.01 15.78 -8.99
C VAL A 97 2.25 14.51 -9.38
N TRP A 98 2.42 14.04 -10.61
CA TRP A 98 1.77 12.82 -11.08
C TRP A 98 2.24 11.57 -10.31
N THR A 99 3.56 11.44 -10.07
CA THR A 99 4.10 10.31 -9.31
C THR A 99 3.70 10.34 -7.84
N ASP A 100 3.71 11.52 -7.21
CA ASP A 100 3.31 11.69 -5.80
C ASP A 100 1.82 11.37 -5.62
N THR A 101 0.98 11.86 -6.54
CA THR A 101 -0.46 11.56 -6.53
C THR A 101 -0.72 10.07 -6.75
N THR A 102 0.00 9.44 -7.69
CA THR A 102 -0.09 8.00 -7.94
C THR A 102 0.27 7.18 -6.69
N ARG A 103 1.35 7.56 -5.98
CA ARG A 103 1.75 6.91 -4.72
C ARG A 103 0.66 7.05 -3.65
N GLY A 104 0.02 8.22 -3.54
CA GLY A 104 -1.12 8.42 -2.64
C GLY A 104 -2.25 7.43 -2.91
N PHE A 105 -2.68 7.32 -4.17
CA PHE A 105 -3.73 6.38 -4.56
C PHE A 105 -3.34 4.90 -4.39
N LEU A 106 -2.08 4.54 -4.61
CA LEU A 106 -1.60 3.18 -4.31
C LEU A 106 -1.71 2.85 -2.82
N GLY A 107 -1.41 3.81 -1.94
CA GLY A 107 -1.58 3.66 -0.50
C GLY A 107 -3.04 3.45 -0.09
N GLU A 108 -3.97 4.19 -0.70
CA GLU A 108 -5.41 4.03 -0.46
C GLU A 108 -5.95 2.67 -0.94
N ILE A 109 -5.52 2.22 -2.12
CA ILE A 109 -5.86 0.90 -2.64
C ILE A 109 -5.29 -0.19 -1.73
N ALA A 110 -4.05 -0.05 -1.26
CA ALA A 110 -3.43 -1.01 -0.35
C ALA A 110 -4.21 -1.11 0.98
N LEU A 111 -4.59 0.03 1.57
CA LEU A 111 -5.38 0.06 2.80
C LEU A 111 -6.77 -0.57 2.59
N SER A 112 -7.42 -0.28 1.45
CA SER A 112 -8.70 -0.89 1.09
C SER A 112 -8.62 -2.41 1.04
N LYS A 113 -7.58 -2.95 0.38
CA LYS A 113 -7.32 -4.40 0.31
C LYS A 113 -7.06 -5.00 1.68
N PHE A 114 -6.24 -4.34 2.49
CA PHE A 114 -5.94 -4.78 3.84
C PHE A 114 -7.22 -4.89 4.69
N LEU A 115 -8.09 -3.88 4.63
CA LEU A 115 -9.34 -3.83 5.40
C LEU A 115 -10.32 -4.93 4.99
N ILE A 116 -10.49 -5.19 3.70
CA ILE A 116 -11.37 -6.27 3.24
C ILE A 116 -10.78 -7.65 3.57
N GLU A 117 -9.48 -7.86 3.36
CA GLU A 117 -8.84 -9.17 3.58
C GLU A 117 -8.74 -9.55 5.06
N LYS A 118 -8.48 -8.58 5.96
CA LYS A 118 -8.27 -8.86 7.39
C LYS A 118 -9.52 -8.70 8.25
N PHE A 119 -10.42 -7.80 7.87
CA PHE A 119 -11.57 -7.43 8.69
C PHE A 119 -12.90 -7.60 7.98
N ASN A 120 -12.90 -8.02 6.70
CA ASN A 120 -14.10 -8.07 5.86
C ASN A 120 -14.83 -6.71 5.82
N ILE A 121 -14.05 -5.63 5.79
CA ILE A 121 -14.54 -4.25 5.69
C ILE A 121 -14.38 -3.79 4.24
N ASP A 122 -15.49 -3.55 3.55
CA ASP A 122 -15.45 -2.89 2.24
C ASP A 122 -15.22 -1.39 2.42
N THR A 123 -14.48 -0.80 1.49
CA THR A 123 -14.21 0.63 1.44
C THR A 123 -14.63 1.19 0.08
N LYS A 124 -15.31 2.34 0.07
CA LYS A 124 -15.42 3.17 -1.14
C LYS A 124 -14.36 4.24 -1.09
N LEU A 125 -13.41 4.12 -2.00
CA LEU A 125 -12.47 5.20 -2.29
C LEU A 125 -13.23 6.32 -2.99
N ASP A 126 -13.01 7.55 -2.56
CA ASP A 126 -13.58 8.70 -3.26
C ASP A 126 -12.89 8.87 -4.61
N THR A 127 -13.64 8.69 -5.69
CA THR A 127 -13.15 8.88 -7.06
C THR A 127 -13.79 10.08 -7.74
N SER A 128 -14.51 10.92 -6.98
CA SER A 128 -15.29 12.04 -7.52
C SER A 128 -14.43 13.30 -7.77
N ARG A 129 -14.96 14.24 -8.56
CA ARG A 129 -14.36 15.57 -8.84
C ARG A 129 -15.00 16.64 -7.97
N GLY A 130 -14.20 17.55 -7.44
CA GLY A 130 -14.65 18.71 -6.63
C GLY A 130 -13.47 19.59 -6.20
N ASP A 131 -13.76 20.61 -5.39
CA ASP A 131 -12.75 21.57 -4.93
C ASP A 131 -11.81 20.89 -3.91
N LEU A 132 -10.52 21.23 -3.89
CA LEU A 132 -9.52 20.54 -3.04
C LEU A 132 -9.91 20.58 -1.55
N THR A 133 -10.60 21.65 -1.15
CA THR A 133 -11.17 21.89 0.19
C THR A 133 -12.30 20.93 0.57
N GLN A 134 -12.93 20.24 -0.39
CA GLN A 134 -14.01 19.28 -0.16
C GLN A 134 -13.50 17.86 0.14
N TYR A 135 -12.24 17.55 -0.17
CA TYR A 135 -11.63 16.21 -0.01
C TYR A 135 -10.58 16.11 1.09
N LEU A 136 -10.29 17.21 1.78
CA LEU A 136 -9.40 17.24 2.94
C LEU A 136 -9.86 16.43 4.17
N PRO A 137 -11.15 16.05 4.38
CA PRO A 137 -11.51 15.32 5.60
C PRO A 137 -11.00 13.86 5.62
N THR A 138 -11.20 13.07 4.55
CA THR A 138 -10.89 11.62 4.54
C THR A 138 -10.78 11.04 3.12
N ASN A 139 -9.71 10.29 2.84
CA ASN A 139 -9.50 9.61 1.54
C ASN A 139 -10.37 8.34 1.34
N ILE A 140 -10.99 7.82 2.41
CA ILE A 140 -12.00 6.76 2.35
C ILE A 140 -13.35 7.44 2.59
N ALA A 141 -14.24 7.40 1.59
CA ALA A 141 -15.54 8.07 1.68
C ALA A 141 -16.51 7.29 2.56
N GLU A 142 -16.56 5.98 2.39
CA GLU A 142 -17.50 5.11 3.11
C GLU A 142 -16.85 3.77 3.43
N ILE A 143 -17.31 3.15 4.52
CA ILE A 143 -16.99 1.77 4.86
C ILE A 143 -18.27 0.94 5.07
N ARG A 144 -18.15 -0.37 4.93
CA ARG A 144 -19.19 -1.34 5.28
C ARG A 144 -18.58 -2.50 6.06
N THR A 145 -19.06 -2.74 7.27
CA THR A 145 -18.71 -3.92 8.07
C THR A 145 -19.66 -5.08 7.75
N PRO A 146 -19.36 -6.33 8.14
CA PRO A 146 -20.16 -7.50 7.77
C PRO A 146 -21.64 -7.44 8.18
N ASN A 147 -21.96 -6.67 9.23
CA ASN A 147 -23.30 -6.59 9.82
C ASN A 147 -23.96 -5.21 9.68
N ASP A 148 -23.29 -4.24 9.06
CA ASP A 148 -23.77 -2.87 8.94
C ASP A 148 -24.05 -2.46 7.47
N ASN A 149 -24.83 -1.40 7.30
CA ASN A 149 -24.96 -0.72 6.02
C ASN A 149 -23.77 0.23 5.76
N TRP A 150 -23.62 0.69 4.52
CA TRP A 150 -22.64 1.72 4.17
C TRP A 150 -22.76 2.94 5.09
N SER A 151 -21.64 3.41 5.62
CA SER A 151 -21.57 4.58 6.49
C SER A 151 -20.34 5.43 6.16
N TYR A 152 -20.48 6.75 6.28
CA TYR A 152 -19.36 7.70 6.08
C TYR A 152 -18.25 7.47 7.11
N TYR A 153 -17.01 7.52 6.65
CA TYR A 153 -15.84 7.38 7.52
C TYR A 153 -15.58 8.70 8.28
N PHE A 154 -16.25 8.92 9.40
CA PHE A 154 -15.85 9.91 10.42
C PHE A 154 -15.55 9.16 11.72
N PRO A 155 -14.58 9.64 12.54
CA PRO A 155 -13.55 8.80 13.13
C PRO A 155 -14.14 7.77 14.08
N ILE A 156 -14.14 6.51 13.63
CA ILE A 156 -14.44 5.35 14.45
C ILE A 156 -13.22 5.09 15.35
N ARG A 157 -12.99 5.99 16.32
CA ARG A 157 -11.99 5.79 17.38
C ARG A 157 -12.37 4.68 18.36
N GLU A 158 -13.59 4.12 18.25
CA GLU A 158 -14.16 3.22 19.25
C GLU A 158 -14.34 1.75 18.80
N LYS A 159 -14.02 1.37 17.54
CA LYS A 159 -14.28 -0.02 17.07
C LYS A 159 -13.04 -0.82 16.65
N PHE A 160 -11.84 -0.27 16.72
CA PHE A 160 -10.61 -0.98 16.35
C PHE A 160 -9.74 -1.21 17.58
N THR A 161 -9.92 -2.36 18.24
CA THR A 161 -8.87 -2.95 19.07
C THR A 161 -7.99 -3.80 18.16
N PHE A 162 -6.79 -3.29 17.86
CA PHE A 162 -5.74 -4.10 17.26
C PHE A 162 -5.23 -5.11 18.32
N PRO A 163 -4.95 -6.37 17.94
CA PRO A 163 -4.31 -7.32 18.84
C PRO A 163 -2.88 -6.91 19.21
#